data_AF-A0A931MCW4-F1
#
_entry.id   AF-A0A931MCW4-F1
#
_cell.length_a   1.000
_cell.length_b   1.000
_cell.length_c   1.000
_cell.angle_alpha   90.00
_cell.angle_beta   90.00
_cell.angle_gamma   90.00
#
_symmetry.space_group_name_H-M   'P 1'
#
loop_
_entity.id
_entity.type
_entity.pdbx_description
1 polymer ?
#
loop_
_entity_poly.entity_id
_entity_poly.type
_entity_poly.pdbx_seq_one_letter_code
_entity_poly.pdbx_strand_id
1 'polypeptide(L)'
;MSGIIYFFICQTEILESYVRDYPEDHDRKFLFAQHLKDKGETERAKAVFKNIYLSSDGMLSKISFNELTASDITLQDIIEKAANLTNAMEFKKAESALREALAKDDGQRRIEITKKLGHVLFKQKRYKESADAYGKAGDHYPKAKALYRAGDKTGFEAAIKKLSSMDDKRTGSLLILVALDKRRNGEINEALNLYQAIKEKYPPEIESAQWGIAWTYYRAGSYQKALDVFTDLYDSYGSSKYLYWKAQSLERTGGNAGPIYRQLAVKTQDFYSILPQIKKSHGTENPRRLGRLAEERTLEPSGYKPFKSERIEILLEAGMTKEAAAELSAIARKTTNPDELISVSFKLQECGEYREALTLLSRLPSREVAHNILYPLAHWHIVRNVSEKYSIDPFIILSIMREESRFDTQARSQAGALGLMQLMPQTAYAIDKKVNLNIKSQENIFDP
;
A
#
# COMPACT_ATOMS: atom_id res chain seq x y z
N MET A 1 -34.82 38.40 23.38
CA MET A 1 -33.48 37.98 23.81
C MET A 1 -33.35 36.46 23.96
N SER A 2 -34.36 35.75 24.52
CA SER A 2 -34.35 34.29 24.69
C SER A 2 -34.28 33.48 23.39
N GLY A 3 -34.99 33.87 22.32
CA GLY A 3 -35.00 33.11 21.06
C GLY A 3 -33.70 33.15 20.24
N ILE A 4 -32.96 34.26 20.29
CA ILE A 4 -31.65 34.39 19.62
C ILE A 4 -30.61 33.55 20.36
N ILE A 5 -30.61 33.61 21.70
CA ILE A 5 -29.71 32.79 22.53
C ILE A 5 -30.00 31.30 22.31
N TYR A 6 -31.27 30.89 22.23
CA TYR A 6 -31.65 29.49 21.97
C TYR A 6 -31.23 29.03 20.56
N PHE A 7 -31.40 29.87 19.54
CA PHE A 7 -30.95 29.58 18.16
C PHE A 7 -29.43 29.39 18.08
N PHE A 8 -28.66 30.27 18.72
CA PHE A 8 -27.19 30.16 18.76
C PHE A 8 -26.71 28.96 19.58
N ILE A 9 -27.42 28.54 20.64
CA ILE A 9 -27.09 27.35 21.42
C ILE A 9 -27.35 26.07 20.61
N CYS A 10 -28.53 25.93 20.00
CA CYS A 10 -28.84 24.80 19.12
C CYS A 10 -27.84 24.67 17.96
N GLN A 11 -27.39 25.79 17.39
CA GLN A 11 -26.43 25.75 16.28
C GLN A 11 -25.04 25.24 16.70
N THR A 12 -24.57 25.55 17.91
CA THR A 12 -23.29 25.02 18.42
C THR A 12 -23.38 23.53 18.70
N GLU A 13 -24.45 23.07 19.35
CA GLU A 13 -24.63 21.63 19.64
C GLU A 13 -24.72 20.80 18.36
N ILE A 14 -25.38 21.32 17.33
CA ILE A 14 -25.47 20.66 16.02
C ILE A 14 -24.09 20.59 15.35
N LEU A 15 -23.34 21.69 15.30
CA LEU A 15 -22.00 21.70 14.70
C LEU A 15 -21.02 20.82 15.48
N GLU A 16 -21.10 20.82 16.81
CA GLU A 16 -20.28 19.99 17.68
C GLU A 16 -20.60 18.51 17.50
N SER A 17 -21.90 18.15 17.43
CA SER A 17 -22.34 16.79 17.10
C SER A 17 -21.81 16.37 15.72
N TYR A 18 -21.95 17.23 14.72
CA TYR A 18 -21.47 16.94 13.37
C TYR A 18 -19.96 16.69 13.35
N VAL A 19 -19.15 17.59 13.92
CA VAL A 19 -17.70 17.45 13.95
C VAL A 19 -17.24 16.20 14.72
N ARG A 20 -17.99 15.81 15.76
CA ARG A 20 -17.75 14.57 16.50
C ARG A 20 -18.03 13.33 15.64
N ASP A 21 -19.11 13.35 14.87
CA ASP A 21 -19.54 12.21 14.07
C ASP A 21 -18.74 12.10 12.75
N TYR A 22 -18.23 13.23 12.24
CA TYR A 22 -17.44 13.36 11.00
C TYR A 22 -16.08 14.05 11.27
N PRO A 23 -15.16 13.40 12.01
CA PRO A 23 -13.90 14.02 12.41
C PRO A 23 -12.94 14.30 11.24
N GLU A 24 -13.14 13.70 10.07
CA GLU A 24 -12.27 13.93 8.90
C GLU A 24 -12.73 15.11 8.03
N ASP A 25 -13.91 15.71 8.31
CA ASP A 25 -14.39 16.89 7.61
C ASP A 25 -13.72 18.16 8.17
N HIS A 26 -12.53 18.45 7.65
CA HIS A 26 -11.74 19.61 8.08
C HIS A 26 -12.40 20.94 7.72
N ASP A 27 -13.18 21.02 6.64
CA ASP A 27 -13.89 22.25 6.25
C ASP A 27 -14.95 22.60 7.31
N ARG A 28 -15.76 21.61 7.72
CA ARG A 28 -16.79 21.81 8.75
C ARG A 28 -16.18 22.03 10.12
N LYS A 29 -15.06 21.35 10.44
CA LYS A 29 -14.26 21.65 11.64
C LYS A 29 -13.75 23.09 11.65
N PHE A 30 -13.27 23.59 10.52
CA PHE A 30 -12.77 24.95 10.42
C PHE A 30 -13.89 25.97 10.66
N LEU A 31 -15.05 25.78 10.04
CA LEU A 31 -16.24 26.63 10.28
C LEU A 31 -16.70 26.56 11.74
N PHE A 32 -16.66 25.38 12.36
CA PHE A 32 -16.95 25.22 13.78
C PHE A 32 -15.96 26.00 14.66
N ALA A 33 -14.67 25.96 14.34
CA ALA A 33 -13.65 26.73 15.05
C ALA A 33 -13.86 28.25 14.91
N GLN A 34 -14.21 28.73 13.72
CA GLN A 34 -14.57 30.13 13.50
C GLN A 34 -15.81 30.53 14.32
N HIS A 35 -16.85 29.70 14.33
CA HIS A 35 -18.05 29.94 15.14
C HIS A 35 -17.75 30.01 16.65
N LEU A 36 -16.88 29.14 17.17
CA LEU A 36 -16.41 29.20 18.57
C LEU A 36 -15.65 30.51 18.84
N LYS A 37 -14.80 30.93 17.91
CA LYS A 37 -14.04 32.18 18.01
C LYS A 37 -14.97 33.40 18.05
N ASP A 38 -15.98 33.45 17.18
CA ASP A 38 -16.95 34.55 17.11
C ASP A 38 -17.79 34.66 18.38
N LYS A 39 -17.99 33.56 19.10
CA LYS A 39 -18.62 33.52 20.43
C LYS A 39 -17.71 33.92 21.59
N GLY A 40 -16.42 34.15 21.34
CA GLY A 40 -15.42 34.43 22.36
C GLY A 40 -14.87 33.20 23.08
N GLU A 41 -15.22 31.98 22.66
CA GLU A 41 -14.72 30.71 23.20
C GLU A 41 -13.31 30.40 22.69
N THR A 42 -12.38 31.33 22.92
CA THR A 42 -11.07 31.41 22.27
C THR A 42 -10.23 30.16 22.46
N GLU A 43 -10.17 29.59 23.67
CA GLU A 43 -9.36 28.41 23.94
C GLU A 43 -9.94 27.14 23.29
N ARG A 44 -11.27 27.00 23.22
CA ARG A 44 -11.91 25.91 22.47
C ARG A 44 -11.67 26.07 20.97
N ALA A 45 -11.80 27.28 20.43
CA ALA A 45 -11.51 27.57 19.03
C ALA A 45 -10.06 27.22 18.67
N LYS A 46 -9.08 27.66 19.48
CA LYS A 46 -7.67 27.32 19.32
C LYS A 46 -7.42 25.82 19.35
N ALA A 47 -8.09 25.06 20.23
CA ALA A 47 -7.96 23.61 20.25
C ALA A 47 -8.39 22.97 18.93
N VAL A 48 -9.49 23.44 18.33
CA VAL A 48 -9.97 22.96 17.03
C VAL A 48 -9.03 23.40 15.90
N PHE A 49 -8.58 24.66 15.86
CA PHE A 49 -7.59 25.12 14.88
C PHE A 49 -6.27 24.34 14.97
N LYS A 50 -5.82 24.01 16.19
CA LYS A 50 -4.64 23.16 16.40
C LYS A 50 -4.84 21.76 15.83
N ASN A 51 -6.00 21.15 16.04
CA ASN A 51 -6.32 19.84 15.45
C ASN A 51 -6.23 19.87 13.92
N ILE A 52 -6.76 20.92 13.28
CA ILE A 52 -6.67 21.11 11.83
C ILE A 52 -5.22 21.38 11.39
N TYR A 53 -4.47 22.20 12.13
CA TYR A 53 -3.05 22.47 11.89
C TYR A 53 -2.19 21.20 11.88
N LEU A 54 -2.48 20.27 12.80
CA LEU A 54 -1.78 18.98 12.93
C LEU A 54 -2.11 18.02 11.80
N SER A 55 -3.21 18.23 11.08
CA SER A 55 -3.61 17.40 9.95
C SER A 55 -2.64 17.53 8.75
N SER A 56 -2.81 16.66 7.76
CA SER A 56 -2.08 16.72 6.49
C SER A 56 -2.70 17.67 5.46
N ASP A 57 -3.82 18.32 5.79
CA ASP A 57 -4.55 19.22 4.89
C ASP A 57 -3.76 20.50 4.64
N GLY A 58 -3.06 20.55 3.50
CA GLY A 58 -2.09 21.61 3.24
C GLY A 58 -2.66 23.03 3.27
N MET A 59 -3.91 23.22 2.85
CA MET A 59 -4.54 24.54 2.80
C MET A 59 -5.11 24.90 4.17
N LEU A 60 -5.97 24.06 4.74
CA LEU A 60 -6.61 24.35 6.02
C LEU A 60 -5.61 24.34 7.17
N SER A 61 -4.57 23.49 7.13
CA SER A 61 -3.47 23.52 8.10
C SER A 61 -2.75 24.87 8.09
N LYS A 62 -2.52 25.46 6.91
CA LYS A 62 -1.86 26.77 6.79
C LYS A 62 -2.77 27.90 7.29
N ILE A 63 -4.05 27.86 6.96
CA ILE A 63 -5.01 28.90 7.40
C ILE A 63 -5.19 28.82 8.92
N SER A 64 -5.36 27.61 9.46
CA SER A 64 -5.53 27.37 10.89
C SER A 64 -4.28 27.74 11.70
N PHE A 65 -3.07 27.62 11.11
CA PHE A 65 -1.84 28.11 11.75
C PHE A 65 -1.86 29.61 12.00
N ASN A 66 -2.47 30.41 11.13
CA ASN A 66 -2.56 31.87 11.30
C ASN A 66 -3.48 32.27 12.47
N GLU A 67 -4.30 31.33 12.97
CA GLU A 67 -5.18 31.50 14.12
C GLU A 67 -4.50 31.08 15.44
N LEU A 68 -3.25 30.62 15.39
CA LEU A 68 -2.48 30.15 16.54
C LEU A 68 -1.26 31.04 16.78
N THR A 69 -0.82 31.10 18.03
CA THR A 69 0.42 31.78 18.45
C THR A 69 1.55 30.77 18.68
N ALA A 70 2.79 31.26 18.79
CA ALA A 70 3.93 30.39 19.08
C ALA A 70 3.80 29.62 20.41
N SER A 71 3.16 30.22 21.42
CA SER A 71 2.89 29.55 22.70
C SER A 71 1.82 28.47 22.62
N ASP A 72 0.97 28.50 21.59
CA ASP A 72 -0.07 27.48 21.39
C ASP A 72 0.51 26.18 20.78
N ILE A 73 1.74 26.20 20.24
CA ILE A 73 2.35 25.07 19.53
C ILE A 73 3.56 24.55 20.29
N THR A 74 3.41 23.35 20.84
CA THR A 74 4.46 22.65 21.58
C THR A 74 5.41 21.88 20.64
N LEU A 75 6.56 21.44 21.18
CA LEU A 75 7.44 20.51 20.47
C LEU A 75 6.73 19.19 20.09
N GLN A 76 5.86 18.69 20.98
CA GLN A 76 5.08 17.48 20.72
C GLN A 76 4.13 17.68 19.54
N ASP A 77 3.48 18.84 19.42
CA ASP A 77 2.61 19.18 18.30
C ASP A 77 3.36 19.15 16.96
N ILE A 78 4.59 19.67 16.91
CA ILE A 78 5.41 19.66 15.69
C ILE A 78 5.79 18.22 15.31
N ILE A 79 6.12 17.38 16.29
CA ILE A 79 6.45 15.96 16.08
C ILE A 79 5.22 15.18 15.60
N GLU A 80 4.04 15.47 16.16
CA GLU A 80 2.76 14.89 15.73
C GLU A 80 2.41 15.30 14.30
N LYS A 81 2.52 16.59 13.98
CA LYS A 81 2.36 17.09 12.60
C LYS A 81 3.29 16.37 11.63
N ALA A 82 4.57 16.21 12.00
CA ALA A 82 5.51 15.46 11.17
C ALA A 82 5.10 13.99 10.96
N ALA A 83 4.53 13.35 11.99
CA ALA A 83 4.01 11.99 11.89
C ALA A 83 2.79 11.92 10.96
N ASN A 84 1.84 12.85 11.10
CA ASN A 84 0.66 12.94 10.24
C ASN A 84 1.03 13.19 8.78
N LEU A 85 1.99 14.09 8.53
CA LEU A 85 2.56 14.32 7.20
C LEU A 85 3.28 13.07 6.65
N THR A 86 4.00 12.32 7.50
CA THR A 86 4.65 11.07 7.10
C THR A 86 3.63 10.01 6.70
N ASN A 87 2.54 9.88 7.46
CA ASN A 87 1.44 8.95 7.17
C ASN A 87 0.71 9.33 5.87
N ALA A 88 0.54 10.63 5.63
CA ALA A 88 0.04 11.16 4.36
C ALA A 88 1.06 11.12 3.21
N MET A 89 2.26 10.57 3.44
CA MET A 89 3.36 10.48 2.45
C MET A 89 3.89 11.84 1.95
N GLU A 90 3.62 12.92 2.68
CA GLU A 90 4.13 14.28 2.46
C GLU A 90 5.56 14.42 3.04
N PHE A 91 6.48 13.57 2.60
CA PHE A 91 7.80 13.40 3.23
C PHE A 91 8.65 14.69 3.27
N LYS A 92 8.53 15.57 2.27
CA LYS A 92 9.24 16.86 2.28
C LYS A 92 8.74 17.79 3.38
N LYS A 93 7.41 17.87 3.56
CA LYS A 93 6.81 18.67 4.63
C LYS A 93 7.14 18.06 6.00
N ALA A 94 7.07 16.73 6.11
CA ALA A 94 7.47 16.01 7.32
C ALA A 94 8.94 16.28 7.69
N GLU A 95 9.86 16.29 6.71
CA GLU A 95 11.26 16.65 6.93
C GLU A 95 11.40 18.07 7.49
N SER A 96 10.71 19.05 6.90
CA SER A 96 10.72 20.43 7.37
C SER A 96 10.28 20.53 8.83
N ALA A 97 9.17 19.88 9.18
CA ALA A 97 8.65 19.83 10.56
C ALA A 97 9.64 19.16 11.52
N LEU A 98 10.29 18.07 11.13
CA LEU A 98 11.29 17.40 11.99
C LEU A 98 12.56 18.24 12.19
N ARG A 99 12.98 19.00 11.18
CA ARG A 99 14.11 19.93 11.31
C ARG A 99 13.77 21.11 12.23
N GLU A 100 12.54 21.62 12.17
CA GLU A 100 12.04 22.61 13.12
C GLU A 100 12.02 22.03 14.55
N ALA A 101 11.49 20.81 14.72
CA ALA A 101 11.48 20.14 16.00
C ALA A 101 12.90 19.97 16.58
N LEU A 102 13.89 19.58 15.77
CA LEU A 102 15.29 19.51 16.21
C LEU A 102 15.88 20.86 16.63
N ALA A 103 15.45 21.96 16.02
CA ALA A 103 15.91 23.31 16.35
C ALA A 103 15.31 23.81 17.67
N LYS A 104 14.09 23.39 18.01
CA LYS A 104 13.39 23.75 19.26
C LYS A 104 13.67 22.80 20.43
N ASP A 105 14.15 21.59 20.14
CA ASP A 105 14.46 20.57 21.14
C ASP A 105 15.64 20.97 22.03
N ASP A 106 15.44 20.90 23.35
CA ASP A 106 16.43 21.15 24.40
C ASP A 106 17.42 19.98 24.60
N GLY A 107 17.26 18.91 23.81
CA GLY A 107 18.07 17.70 23.82
C GLY A 107 17.32 16.46 24.30
N GLN A 108 16.16 16.60 24.97
CA GLN A 108 15.44 15.48 25.55
C GLN A 108 14.89 14.50 24.50
N ARG A 109 14.50 15.02 23.33
CA ARG A 109 13.85 14.21 22.26
C ARG A 109 14.69 14.11 21.00
N ARG A 110 15.92 14.62 21.02
CA ARG A 110 16.83 14.63 19.87
C ARG A 110 16.96 13.28 19.18
N ILE A 111 17.09 12.19 19.95
CA ILE A 111 17.21 10.82 19.40
C ILE A 111 15.93 10.42 18.65
N GLU A 112 14.76 10.63 19.27
CA GLU A 112 13.46 10.29 18.67
C GLU A 112 13.25 11.04 17.34
N ILE A 113 13.45 12.36 17.37
CA ILE A 113 13.26 13.22 16.19
C ILE A 113 14.25 12.84 15.09
N THR A 114 15.51 12.54 15.45
CA THR A 114 16.54 12.11 14.49
C THR A 114 16.19 10.76 13.85
N LYS A 115 15.62 9.80 14.59
CA LYS A 115 15.13 8.53 14.00
C LYS A 115 14.00 8.77 13.00
N LYS A 116 13.02 9.61 13.36
CA LYS A 116 11.92 9.99 12.46
C LYS A 116 12.47 10.68 11.21
N LEU A 117 13.47 11.56 11.35
CA LEU A 117 14.14 12.21 10.23
C LEU A 117 14.87 11.21 9.33
N GLY A 118 15.60 10.26 9.92
CA GLY A 118 16.24 9.16 9.19
C GLY A 118 15.25 8.35 8.35
N HIS A 119 14.06 8.06 8.90
CA HIS A 119 12.99 7.38 8.18
C HIS A 119 12.44 8.21 7.01
N VAL A 120 12.14 9.49 7.24
CA VAL A 120 11.63 10.39 6.21
C VAL A 120 12.65 10.55 5.07
N LEU A 121 13.95 10.70 5.38
CA LEU A 121 15.03 10.77 4.40
C LEU A 121 15.16 9.46 3.61
N PHE A 122 14.98 8.30 4.28
CA PHE A 122 14.98 6.99 3.61
C PHE A 122 13.86 6.90 2.57
N LYS A 123 12.64 7.35 2.91
CA LYS A 123 11.49 7.37 1.99
C LYS A 123 11.70 8.28 0.79
N GLN A 124 12.43 9.38 0.98
CA GLN A 124 12.88 10.27 -0.10
C GLN A 124 14.06 9.74 -0.91
N LYS A 125 14.52 8.49 -0.70
CA LYS A 125 15.68 7.87 -1.36
C LYS A 125 17.02 8.58 -1.08
N ARG A 126 17.08 9.45 -0.06
CA ARG A 126 18.31 10.13 0.40
C ARG A 126 19.07 9.23 1.37
N TYR A 127 19.54 8.10 0.86
CA TYR A 127 20.01 6.98 1.69
C TYR A 127 21.26 7.30 2.52
N LYS A 128 22.20 8.10 2.00
CA LYS A 128 23.40 8.51 2.76
C LYS A 128 23.03 9.35 3.99
N GLU A 129 22.21 10.38 3.79
CA GLU A 129 21.75 11.24 4.89
C GLU A 129 20.86 10.49 5.89
N SER A 130 20.05 9.54 5.39
CA SER A 130 19.29 8.62 6.24
C SER A 130 20.22 7.76 7.12
N ALA A 131 21.29 7.19 6.55
CA ALA A 131 22.27 6.42 7.30
C ALA A 131 22.99 7.27 8.36
N ASP A 132 23.30 8.53 8.05
CA ASP A 132 23.91 9.47 8.99
C ASP A 132 22.96 9.80 10.14
N ALA A 133 21.69 10.09 9.85
CA ALA A 133 20.68 10.35 10.86
C ALA A 133 20.49 9.14 11.79
N TYR A 134 20.32 7.93 11.22
CA TYR A 134 20.24 6.71 12.02
C TYR A 134 21.51 6.46 12.84
N GLY A 135 22.69 6.76 12.29
CA GLY A 135 23.96 6.69 13.01
C GLY A 135 24.00 7.62 14.22
N LYS A 136 23.61 8.89 14.06
CA LYS A 136 23.50 9.86 15.15
C LYS A 136 22.49 9.45 16.22
N ALA A 137 21.44 8.75 15.82
CA ALA A 137 20.41 8.25 16.73
C ALA A 137 20.71 6.86 17.34
N GLY A 138 21.87 6.28 17.04
CA GLY A 138 22.26 4.94 17.51
C GLY A 138 21.43 3.79 16.94
N ASP A 139 20.71 3.99 15.82
CA ASP A 139 19.86 2.97 15.22
C ASP A 139 20.59 2.18 14.14
N HIS A 140 21.29 1.12 14.55
CA HIS A 140 22.23 0.41 13.70
C HIS A 140 21.58 -0.37 12.54
N TYR A 141 20.39 -0.94 12.73
CA TYR A 141 19.75 -1.77 11.71
C TYR A 141 19.22 -0.94 10.52
N PRO A 142 18.40 0.12 10.73
CA PRO A 142 18.00 1.02 9.64
C PRO A 142 19.19 1.74 9.00
N LYS A 143 20.26 2.05 9.76
CA LYS A 143 21.52 2.54 9.21
C LYS A 143 22.12 1.54 8.20
N ALA A 144 22.27 0.27 8.59
CA ALA A 144 22.80 -0.75 7.70
C ALA A 144 21.94 -0.88 6.42
N LYS A 145 20.62 -0.91 6.57
CA LYS A 145 19.69 -0.93 5.43
C LYS A 145 19.86 0.28 4.52
N ALA A 146 20.03 1.48 5.09
CA ALA A 146 20.26 2.71 4.33
C ALA A 146 21.61 2.67 3.58
N LEU A 147 22.69 2.19 4.21
CA LEU A 147 24.01 2.04 3.57
C LEU A 147 23.97 1.06 2.39
N TYR A 148 23.30 -0.09 2.57
CA TYR A 148 23.08 -1.04 1.48
C TYR A 148 22.37 -0.38 0.29
N ARG A 149 21.28 0.36 0.55
CA ARG A 149 20.54 1.09 -0.50
C ARG A 149 21.33 2.23 -1.14
N ALA A 150 22.27 2.81 -0.41
CA ALA A 150 23.19 3.84 -0.93
C ALA A 150 24.29 3.25 -1.82
N GLY A 151 24.46 1.93 -1.85
CA GLY A 151 25.59 1.26 -2.51
C GLY A 151 26.91 1.41 -1.75
N ASP A 152 26.88 1.83 -0.49
CA ASP A 152 28.06 1.97 0.36
C ASP A 152 28.44 0.61 0.97
N LYS A 153 29.22 -0.16 0.21
CA LYS A 153 29.63 -1.53 0.58
C LYS A 153 30.45 -1.54 1.88
N THR A 154 31.44 -0.66 2.00
CA THR A 154 32.35 -0.64 3.17
C THR A 154 31.61 -0.22 4.43
N GLY A 155 30.76 0.82 4.33
CA GLY A 155 29.91 1.24 5.44
C GLY A 155 28.92 0.14 5.85
N PHE A 156 28.31 -0.54 4.86
CA PHE A 156 27.37 -1.62 5.11
C PHE A 156 28.02 -2.83 5.80
N GLU A 157 29.20 -3.27 5.34
CA GLU A 157 29.96 -4.36 5.96
C GLU A 157 30.31 -4.06 7.42
N ALA A 158 30.77 -2.84 7.69
CA ALA A 158 31.03 -2.39 9.05
C ALA A 158 29.75 -2.40 9.92
N ALA A 159 28.62 -1.98 9.36
CA ALA A 159 27.34 -2.00 10.05
C ALA A 159 26.84 -3.43 10.33
N ILE A 160 27.02 -4.37 9.40
CA ILE A 160 26.70 -5.79 9.59
C ILE A 160 27.57 -6.41 10.67
N LYS A 161 28.89 -6.14 10.68
CA LYS A 161 29.78 -6.59 11.75
C LYS A 161 29.33 -6.08 13.12
N LYS A 162 28.94 -4.82 13.21
CA LYS A 162 28.40 -4.22 14.44
C LYS A 162 27.10 -4.91 14.88
N LEU A 163 26.13 -5.07 14.00
CA LEU A 163 24.86 -5.76 14.30
C LEU A 163 25.08 -7.22 14.74
N SER A 164 26.03 -7.90 14.09
CA SER A 164 26.40 -9.27 14.44
C SER A 164 27.02 -9.38 15.82
N SER A 165 27.84 -8.40 16.23
CA SER A 165 28.40 -8.32 17.59
C SER A 165 27.36 -8.02 18.67
N MET A 166 26.21 -7.47 18.28
CA MET A 166 25.09 -7.17 19.17
C MET A 166 24.05 -8.31 19.21
N ASP A 167 24.30 -9.40 18.48
CA ASP A 167 23.35 -10.50 18.27
C ASP A 167 21.95 -10.03 17.80
N ASP A 168 21.92 -8.99 16.96
CA ASP A 168 20.66 -8.47 16.43
C ASP A 168 20.07 -9.49 15.45
N LYS A 169 18.95 -10.12 15.84
CA LYS A 169 18.26 -11.13 15.01
C LYS A 169 17.86 -10.61 13.63
N ARG A 170 17.65 -9.30 13.48
CA ARG A 170 17.27 -8.69 12.19
C ARG A 170 18.43 -8.72 11.18
N THR A 171 19.67 -8.96 11.62
CA THR A 171 20.84 -9.09 10.75
C THR A 171 20.64 -10.14 9.66
N GLY A 172 19.93 -11.24 9.97
CA GLY A 172 19.64 -12.30 8.99
C GLY A 172 19.01 -11.77 7.70
N SER A 173 18.01 -10.89 7.80
CA SER A 173 17.33 -10.28 6.64
C SER A 173 18.28 -9.49 5.73
N LEU A 174 19.31 -8.85 6.30
CA LEU A 174 20.32 -8.13 5.53
C LEU A 174 21.34 -9.08 4.90
N LEU A 175 21.67 -10.17 5.59
CA LEU A 175 22.55 -11.22 5.05
C LEU A 175 21.89 -11.98 3.89
N ILE A 176 20.56 -12.12 3.88
CA ILE A 176 19.82 -12.65 2.71
C ILE A 176 20.08 -11.79 1.46
N LEU A 177 20.15 -10.46 1.61
CA LEU A 177 20.48 -9.56 0.51
C LEU A 177 21.92 -9.76 0.02
N VAL A 178 22.87 -9.94 0.94
CA VAL A 178 24.28 -10.25 0.60
C VAL A 178 24.37 -11.58 -0.15
N ALA A 179 23.71 -12.63 0.34
CA ALA A 179 23.70 -13.93 -0.32
C ALA A 179 23.06 -13.86 -1.73
N LEU A 180 22.01 -13.03 -1.88
CA LEU A 180 21.38 -12.78 -3.17
C LEU A 180 22.34 -12.08 -4.15
N ASP A 181 23.10 -11.09 -3.69
CA ASP A 181 24.09 -10.38 -4.50
C ASP A 181 25.22 -11.31 -4.93
N LYS A 182 25.78 -12.10 -3.99
CA LYS A 182 26.78 -13.14 -4.30
C LYS A 182 26.31 -14.09 -5.39
N ARG A 183 25.07 -14.60 -5.26
CA ARG A 183 24.46 -15.46 -6.27
C ARG A 183 24.32 -14.76 -7.62
N ARG A 184 23.92 -13.48 -7.64
CA ARG A 184 23.78 -12.69 -8.88
C ARG A 184 25.13 -12.41 -9.56
N ASN A 185 26.20 -12.30 -8.78
CA ASN A 185 27.56 -12.15 -9.27
C ASN A 185 28.19 -13.48 -9.73
N GLY A 186 27.50 -14.61 -9.55
CA GLY A 186 28.04 -15.94 -9.90
C GLY A 186 28.91 -16.56 -8.81
N GLU A 187 28.99 -15.96 -7.61
CA GLU A 187 29.70 -16.49 -6.43
C GLU A 187 28.84 -17.60 -5.76
N ILE A 188 28.57 -18.69 -6.50
CA ILE A 188 27.57 -19.71 -6.14
C ILE A 188 27.86 -20.36 -4.78
N ASN A 189 29.11 -20.79 -4.54
CA ASN A 189 29.49 -21.46 -3.30
C ASN A 189 29.39 -20.53 -2.09
N GLU A 190 29.81 -19.27 -2.25
CA GLU A 190 29.74 -18.29 -1.17
C GLU A 190 28.29 -17.92 -0.84
N ALA A 191 27.42 -17.83 -1.85
CA ALA A 191 26.00 -17.63 -1.64
C ALA A 191 25.37 -18.80 -0.87
N LEU A 192 25.65 -20.05 -1.27
CA LEU A 192 25.14 -21.25 -0.60
C LEU A 192 25.62 -21.36 0.85
N ASN A 193 26.92 -21.14 1.09
CA ASN A 193 27.48 -21.16 2.44
C ASN A 193 26.84 -20.09 3.33
N LEU A 194 26.62 -18.89 2.78
CA LEU A 194 25.98 -17.81 3.52
C LEU A 194 24.50 -18.12 3.81
N TYR A 195 23.73 -18.64 2.85
CA TYR A 195 22.36 -19.08 3.11
C TYR A 195 22.29 -20.17 4.18
N GLN A 196 23.22 -21.13 4.16
CA GLN A 196 23.28 -22.19 5.17
C GLN A 196 23.58 -21.61 6.56
N ALA A 197 24.56 -20.72 6.67
CA ALA A 197 24.85 -20.01 7.93
C ALA A 197 23.66 -19.17 8.42
N ILE A 198 22.89 -18.56 7.50
CA ILE A 198 21.68 -17.81 7.86
C ILE A 198 20.63 -18.75 8.44
N LYS A 199 20.36 -19.88 7.78
CA LYS A 199 19.40 -20.89 8.22
C LYS A 199 19.72 -21.42 9.63
N GLU A 200 21.00 -21.60 9.95
CA GLU A 200 21.44 -22.08 11.26
C GLU A 200 21.35 -21.02 12.36
N LYS A 201 21.76 -19.78 12.07
CA LYS A 201 21.89 -18.71 13.08
C LYS A 201 20.65 -17.84 13.24
N TYR A 202 19.81 -17.71 12.21
CA TYR A 202 18.66 -16.81 12.19
C TYR A 202 17.36 -17.58 11.89
N PRO A 203 16.72 -18.19 12.90
CA PRO A 203 15.48 -18.94 12.73
C PRO A 203 14.36 -18.21 11.97
N PRO A 204 14.15 -16.88 12.14
CA PRO A 204 13.15 -16.13 11.37
C PRO A 204 13.39 -16.12 9.85
N GLU A 205 14.60 -16.45 9.39
CA GLU A 205 15.01 -16.38 7.98
C GLU A 205 15.20 -17.76 7.34
N ILE A 206 14.82 -18.85 8.01
CA ILE A 206 14.98 -20.22 7.50
C ILE A 206 14.29 -20.38 6.13
N GLU A 207 13.04 -19.96 6.00
CA GLU A 207 12.27 -20.08 4.76
C GLU A 207 12.95 -19.29 3.61
N SER A 208 13.34 -18.04 3.89
CA SER A 208 14.06 -17.16 2.95
C SER A 208 15.38 -17.77 2.50
N ALA A 209 16.14 -18.34 3.43
CA ALA A 209 17.43 -18.97 3.16
C ALA A 209 17.27 -20.26 2.35
N GLN A 210 16.33 -21.14 2.71
CA GLN A 210 16.01 -22.35 1.95
C GLN A 210 15.55 -22.03 0.52
N TRP A 211 14.70 -21.01 0.36
CA TRP A 211 14.32 -20.50 -0.95
C TRP A 211 15.54 -20.02 -1.75
N GLY A 212 16.44 -19.28 -1.10
CA GLY A 212 17.71 -18.84 -1.68
C GLY A 212 18.57 -20.02 -2.16
N ILE A 213 18.69 -21.07 -1.35
CA ILE A 213 19.44 -22.31 -1.67
C ILE A 213 18.81 -23.02 -2.88
N ALA A 214 17.50 -23.30 -2.82
CA ALA A 214 16.80 -24.00 -3.90
C ALA A 214 16.91 -23.24 -5.23
N TRP A 215 16.72 -21.92 -5.19
CA TRP A 215 16.83 -21.08 -6.37
C TRP A 215 18.26 -20.94 -6.89
N THR A 216 19.26 -21.02 -6.01
CA THR A 216 20.67 -21.06 -6.40
C THR A 216 20.99 -22.37 -7.14
N TYR A 217 20.58 -23.52 -6.61
CA TYR A 217 20.74 -24.81 -7.29
C TYR A 217 20.02 -24.87 -8.63
N TYR A 218 18.77 -24.41 -8.68
CA TYR A 218 17.98 -24.40 -9.91
C TYR A 218 18.67 -23.59 -11.01
N ARG A 219 19.14 -22.38 -10.66
CA ARG A 219 19.83 -21.48 -11.60
C ARG A 219 21.20 -22.00 -12.03
N ALA A 220 21.87 -22.79 -11.19
CA ALA A 220 23.12 -23.47 -11.50
C ALA A 220 22.94 -24.78 -12.29
N GLY A 221 21.70 -25.16 -12.65
CA GLY A 221 21.41 -26.42 -13.36
C GLY A 221 21.49 -27.67 -12.49
N SER A 222 21.68 -27.53 -11.17
CA SER A 222 21.68 -28.63 -10.20
C SER A 222 20.24 -29.01 -9.84
N TYR A 223 19.46 -29.45 -10.82
CA TYR A 223 18.01 -29.61 -10.69
C TYR A 223 17.59 -30.65 -9.65
N GLN A 224 18.39 -31.72 -9.44
CA GLN A 224 18.10 -32.69 -8.38
C GLN A 224 18.19 -32.05 -6.99
N LYS A 225 19.28 -31.33 -6.70
CA LYS A 225 19.44 -30.60 -5.44
C LYS A 225 18.35 -29.54 -5.24
N ALA A 226 17.96 -28.86 -6.33
CA ALA A 226 16.86 -27.90 -6.29
C ALA A 226 15.52 -28.59 -5.96
N LEU A 227 15.24 -29.74 -6.59
CA LEU A 227 14.05 -30.55 -6.36
C LEU A 227 13.94 -30.99 -4.90
N ASP A 228 15.04 -31.45 -4.29
CA ASP A 228 15.08 -31.88 -2.90
C ASP A 228 14.71 -30.71 -1.97
N VAL A 229 15.37 -29.55 -2.14
CA VAL A 229 15.10 -28.37 -1.28
C VAL A 229 13.71 -27.77 -1.52
N PHE A 230 13.20 -27.76 -2.76
CA PHE A 230 11.82 -27.32 -3.03
C PHE A 230 10.78 -28.29 -2.46
N THR A 231 11.12 -29.58 -2.35
CA THR A 231 10.28 -30.56 -1.67
C THR A 231 10.19 -30.24 -0.18
N ASP A 232 11.33 -30.06 0.49
CA ASP A 232 11.38 -29.68 1.90
C ASP A 232 10.61 -28.37 2.18
N LEU A 233 10.77 -27.36 1.32
CA LEU A 233 10.04 -26.10 1.40
C LEU A 233 8.53 -26.31 1.27
N TYR A 234 8.09 -27.12 0.32
CA TYR A 234 6.66 -27.40 0.16
C TYR A 234 6.10 -28.17 1.34
N ASP A 235 6.82 -29.18 1.82
CA ASP A 235 6.37 -30.02 2.92
C ASP A 235 6.32 -29.24 4.24
N SER A 236 7.20 -28.24 4.41
CA SER A 236 7.25 -27.36 5.58
C SER A 236 6.21 -26.23 5.54
N TYR A 237 5.95 -25.62 4.37
CA TYR A 237 5.20 -24.36 4.26
C TYR A 237 3.95 -24.43 3.37
N GLY A 238 3.77 -25.47 2.56
CA GLY A 238 2.55 -25.74 1.79
C GLY A 238 2.21 -24.79 0.63
N SER A 239 3.06 -23.80 0.33
CA SER A 239 2.82 -22.75 -0.67
C SER A 239 2.87 -23.26 -2.13
N SER A 240 1.96 -22.77 -2.97
CA SER A 240 1.90 -23.06 -4.42
C SER A 240 3.20 -22.70 -5.15
N LYS A 241 3.92 -21.66 -4.69
CA LYS A 241 5.23 -21.27 -5.24
C LYS A 241 6.23 -22.42 -5.17
N TYR A 242 6.33 -23.09 -4.01
CA TYR A 242 7.27 -24.20 -3.81
C TYR A 242 6.84 -25.42 -4.60
N LEU A 243 5.54 -25.71 -4.63
CA LEU A 243 4.98 -26.82 -5.40
C LEU A 243 5.23 -26.68 -6.91
N TYR A 244 5.09 -25.47 -7.44
CA TYR A 244 5.39 -25.17 -8.84
C TYR A 244 6.87 -25.36 -9.16
N TRP A 245 7.77 -24.81 -8.35
CA TRP A 245 9.21 -24.95 -8.62
C TRP A 245 9.73 -26.37 -8.34
N LYS A 246 9.10 -27.13 -7.44
CA LYS A 246 9.27 -28.59 -7.29
C LYS A 246 8.91 -29.29 -8.60
N ALA A 247 7.74 -29.02 -9.17
CA ALA A 247 7.31 -29.56 -10.45
C ALA A 247 8.26 -29.22 -11.60
N GLN A 248 8.69 -27.96 -11.69
CA GLN A 248 9.66 -27.51 -12.69
C GLN A 248 11.01 -28.21 -12.55
N SER A 249 11.49 -28.41 -11.33
CA SER A 249 12.76 -29.10 -11.08
C SER A 249 12.66 -30.59 -11.44
N LEU A 250 11.52 -31.22 -11.14
CA LEU A 250 11.23 -32.61 -11.51
C LEU A 250 11.18 -32.83 -13.03
N GLU A 251 10.56 -31.92 -13.80
CA GLU A 251 10.58 -32.01 -15.26
C GLU A 251 12.02 -31.95 -15.81
N ARG A 252 12.87 -31.10 -15.21
CA ARG A 252 14.27 -30.92 -15.63
C ARG A 252 15.15 -32.12 -15.31
N THR A 253 14.78 -32.95 -14.33
CA THR A 253 15.44 -34.23 -14.05
C THR A 253 14.85 -35.40 -14.86
N GLY A 254 13.86 -35.14 -15.72
CA GLY A 254 13.19 -36.14 -16.56
C GLY A 254 11.99 -36.83 -15.91
N GLY A 255 11.55 -36.38 -14.73
CA GLY A 255 10.41 -36.94 -14.00
C GLY A 255 9.05 -36.42 -14.48
N ASN A 256 7.98 -37.13 -14.11
CA ASN A 256 6.60 -36.77 -14.45
C ASN A 256 5.99 -35.78 -13.43
N ALA A 257 5.92 -34.51 -13.79
CA ALA A 257 5.30 -33.46 -12.97
C ALA A 257 3.78 -33.32 -13.15
N GLY A 258 3.16 -34.09 -14.03
CA GLY A 258 1.71 -34.02 -14.33
C GLY A 258 0.80 -34.10 -13.10
N PRO A 259 1.03 -35.01 -12.13
CA PRO A 259 0.28 -35.06 -10.89
C PRO A 259 0.37 -33.77 -10.05
N ILE A 260 1.57 -33.18 -9.97
CA ILE A 260 1.81 -31.95 -9.19
C ILE A 260 1.06 -30.77 -9.83
N TYR A 261 1.05 -30.68 -11.16
CA TYR A 261 0.28 -29.65 -11.86
C TYR A 261 -1.24 -29.79 -11.68
N ARG A 262 -1.76 -31.02 -11.59
CA ARG A 262 -3.18 -31.24 -11.24
C ARG A 262 -3.48 -30.80 -9.81
N GLN A 263 -2.57 -31.06 -8.87
CA GLN A 263 -2.69 -30.58 -7.49
C GLN A 263 -2.71 -29.04 -7.43
N LEU A 264 -1.86 -28.37 -8.20
CA LEU A 264 -1.83 -26.91 -8.28
C LEU A 264 -3.15 -26.32 -8.80
N ALA A 265 -3.76 -26.93 -9.81
CA ALA A 265 -4.98 -26.42 -10.45
C ALA A 265 -6.20 -26.36 -9.50
N VAL A 266 -6.18 -27.10 -8.39
CA VAL A 266 -7.30 -27.18 -7.42
C VAL A 266 -7.09 -26.24 -6.21
N LYS A 267 -5.86 -25.77 -5.95
CA LYS A 267 -5.46 -25.31 -4.61
C LYS A 267 -5.72 -23.83 -4.31
N THR A 268 -6.04 -22.99 -5.30
CA THR A 268 -6.45 -21.55 -5.25
C THR A 268 -6.00 -20.87 -6.54
N GLN A 269 -6.72 -19.87 -7.06
CA GLN A 269 -6.30 -19.08 -8.24
C GLN A 269 -5.19 -18.06 -7.92
N ASP A 270 -3.99 -18.53 -7.59
CA ASP A 270 -2.78 -17.70 -7.54
C ASP A 270 -1.95 -17.80 -8.83
N PHE A 271 -0.94 -16.94 -9.00
CA PHE A 271 -0.08 -16.96 -10.20
C PHE A 271 0.48 -18.35 -10.52
N TYR A 272 0.99 -19.08 -9.52
CA TYR A 272 1.64 -20.38 -9.71
C TYR A 272 0.65 -21.51 -10.01
N SER A 273 -0.60 -21.39 -9.58
CA SER A 273 -1.69 -22.32 -9.89
C SER A 273 -2.19 -22.23 -11.34
N ILE A 274 -2.08 -21.05 -11.95
CA ILE A 274 -2.59 -20.76 -13.31
C ILE A 274 -1.55 -21.11 -14.37
N LEU A 275 -0.25 -20.95 -14.08
CA LEU A 275 0.83 -21.24 -15.03
C LEU A 275 0.74 -22.63 -15.70
N PRO A 276 0.44 -23.74 -15.00
CA PRO A 276 0.31 -25.04 -15.63
C PRO A 276 -0.88 -25.13 -16.59
N GLN A 277 -1.94 -24.37 -16.34
CA GLN A 277 -3.13 -24.31 -17.18
C GLN A 277 -2.79 -23.61 -18.50
N ILE A 278 -2.08 -22.47 -18.42
CA ILE A 278 -1.55 -21.74 -19.58
C ILE A 278 -0.63 -22.63 -20.43
N LYS A 279 0.27 -23.40 -19.78
CA LYS A 279 1.17 -24.32 -20.48
C LYS A 279 0.42 -25.39 -21.28
N LYS A 280 -0.76 -25.83 -20.82
CA LYS A 280 -1.62 -26.78 -21.55
C LYS A 280 -2.42 -26.10 -22.66
N SER A 281 -2.99 -24.91 -22.41
CA SER A 281 -3.84 -24.21 -23.36
C SER A 281 -3.09 -23.58 -24.54
N HIS A 282 -1.78 -23.31 -24.42
CA HIS A 282 -0.93 -23.01 -25.59
C HIS A 282 -0.84 -24.15 -26.61
N GLY A 283 -1.33 -25.35 -26.29
CA GLY A 283 -1.51 -26.45 -27.23
C GLY A 283 -2.88 -26.49 -27.93
N THR A 284 -3.93 -25.83 -27.41
CA THR A 284 -5.31 -26.09 -27.87
C THR A 284 -6.35 -24.94 -27.74
N GLU A 285 -6.10 -23.80 -27.10
CA GLU A 285 -7.12 -22.74 -26.95
C GLU A 285 -6.73 -21.36 -27.51
N ASN A 286 -7.69 -20.78 -28.25
CA ASN A 286 -7.60 -19.50 -28.95
C ASN A 286 -7.83 -18.34 -27.96
N PRO A 287 -6.93 -17.34 -27.86
CA PRO A 287 -7.08 -16.15 -27.02
C PRO A 287 -8.42 -15.41 -27.17
N ARG A 288 -9.06 -15.51 -28.35
CA ARG A 288 -10.39 -14.95 -28.63
C ARG A 288 -11.51 -15.48 -27.72
N ARG A 289 -11.35 -16.67 -27.12
CA ARG A 289 -12.34 -17.27 -26.21
C ARG A 289 -12.40 -16.56 -24.85
N LEU A 290 -11.26 -16.04 -24.38
CA LEU A 290 -11.18 -15.29 -23.11
C LEU A 290 -11.84 -13.91 -23.21
N GLY A 291 -11.76 -13.25 -24.39
CA GLY A 291 -12.47 -11.99 -24.66
C GLY A 291 -14.00 -12.14 -24.66
N ARG A 292 -14.52 -13.25 -25.21
CA ARG A 292 -15.97 -13.55 -25.21
C ARG A 292 -16.54 -13.80 -23.81
N LEU A 293 -15.77 -14.47 -22.95
CA LEU A 293 -16.13 -14.69 -21.54
C LEU A 293 -16.19 -13.40 -20.71
N ALA A 294 -15.71 -12.27 -21.21
CA ALA A 294 -15.86 -10.98 -20.55
C ALA A 294 -17.12 -10.23 -21.01
N GLU A 295 -17.57 -10.45 -22.25
CA GLU A 295 -18.81 -9.88 -22.80
C GLU A 295 -20.07 -10.58 -22.28
N GLU A 296 -19.98 -11.86 -21.88
CA GLU A 296 -21.09 -12.65 -21.35
C GLU A 296 -21.19 -12.66 -19.81
N ARG A 297 -20.32 -11.93 -19.08
CA ARG A 297 -20.42 -11.83 -17.62
C ARG A 297 -21.65 -11.02 -17.24
N THR A 298 -22.61 -11.66 -16.57
CA THR A 298 -23.63 -10.94 -15.81
C THR A 298 -22.94 -9.98 -14.84
N LEU A 299 -23.30 -8.71 -14.88
CA LEU A 299 -22.77 -7.69 -13.95
C LEU A 299 -23.06 -8.08 -12.49
N GLU A 300 -24.18 -8.78 -12.25
CA GLU A 300 -24.56 -9.25 -10.93
C GLU A 300 -23.83 -10.56 -10.55
N PRO A 301 -23.23 -10.63 -9.34
CA PRO A 301 -22.67 -11.87 -8.80
C PRO A 301 -23.73 -12.96 -8.62
N SER A 302 -23.35 -14.22 -8.83
CA SER A 302 -24.20 -15.36 -8.48
C SER A 302 -24.55 -15.35 -6.99
N GLY A 303 -25.84 -15.31 -6.65
CA GLY A 303 -26.31 -15.24 -5.26
C GLY A 303 -26.38 -13.83 -4.68
N TYR A 304 -26.20 -12.78 -5.50
CA TYR A 304 -26.43 -11.39 -5.09
C TYR A 304 -27.86 -11.22 -4.57
N LYS A 305 -27.98 -10.82 -3.29
CA LYS A 305 -29.21 -10.30 -2.73
C LYS A 305 -29.07 -8.78 -2.66
N PRO A 306 -29.94 -8.00 -3.32
CA PRO A 306 -29.84 -6.56 -3.30
C PRO A 306 -29.74 -6.03 -1.88
N PHE A 307 -28.71 -5.23 -1.62
CA PHE A 307 -28.59 -4.50 -0.37
C PHE A 307 -29.67 -3.42 -0.34
N LYS A 308 -30.69 -3.58 0.50
CA LYS A 308 -31.81 -2.64 0.61
C LYS A 308 -31.55 -1.66 1.74
N SER A 309 -31.08 -0.47 1.40
CA SER A 309 -31.08 0.69 2.29
C SER A 309 -31.68 1.84 1.51
N GLU A 310 -32.91 2.21 1.87
CA GLU A 310 -33.65 3.33 1.27
C GLU A 310 -32.81 4.61 1.29
N ARG A 311 -32.08 4.85 2.38
CA ARG A 311 -31.22 6.03 2.52
C ARG A 311 -30.05 6.03 1.53
N ILE A 312 -29.38 4.89 1.33
CA ILE A 312 -28.27 4.78 0.37
C ILE A 312 -28.81 4.92 -1.06
N GLU A 313 -29.96 4.34 -1.35
CA GLU A 313 -30.64 4.48 -2.65
C GLU A 313 -30.96 5.95 -2.94
N ILE A 314 -31.55 6.68 -1.98
CA ILE A 314 -31.83 8.12 -2.11
C ILE A 314 -30.55 8.93 -2.34
N LEU A 315 -29.47 8.64 -1.61
CA LEU A 315 -28.19 9.35 -1.77
C LEU A 315 -27.61 9.13 -3.17
N LEU A 316 -27.65 7.89 -3.68
CA LEU A 316 -27.17 7.57 -5.02
C LEU A 316 -28.02 8.23 -6.11
N GLU A 317 -29.34 8.20 -5.98
CA GLU A 317 -30.26 8.88 -6.90
C GLU A 317 -30.05 10.41 -6.91
N ALA A 318 -29.72 10.99 -5.75
CA ALA A 318 -29.38 12.40 -5.62
C ALA A 318 -27.96 12.75 -6.11
N GLY A 319 -27.17 11.77 -6.58
CA GLY A 319 -25.78 11.96 -7.01
C GLY A 319 -24.79 12.18 -5.86
N MET A 320 -25.20 11.95 -4.61
CA MET A 320 -24.39 12.08 -3.39
C MET A 320 -23.57 10.80 -3.15
N THR A 321 -22.69 10.49 -4.10
CA THR A 321 -21.95 9.22 -4.13
C THR A 321 -20.96 9.08 -2.98
N LYS A 322 -20.34 10.18 -2.53
CA LYS A 322 -19.39 10.18 -1.40
C LYS A 322 -20.08 9.87 -0.08
N GLU A 323 -21.26 10.45 0.13
CA GLU A 323 -22.08 10.23 1.31
C GLU A 323 -22.65 8.81 1.32
N ALA A 324 -23.10 8.31 0.18
CA ALA A 324 -23.51 6.91 0.01
C ALA A 324 -22.35 5.95 0.33
N ALA A 325 -21.15 6.22 -0.19
CA ALA A 325 -19.95 5.46 0.12
C ALA A 325 -19.65 5.48 1.63
N ALA A 326 -19.70 6.63 2.29
CA ALA A 326 -19.45 6.74 3.72
C ALA A 326 -20.42 5.89 4.57
N GLU A 327 -21.69 5.82 4.18
CA GLU A 327 -22.67 4.95 4.83
C GLU A 327 -22.37 3.46 4.60
N LEU A 328 -22.05 3.09 3.35
CA LEU A 328 -21.63 1.74 3.01
C LEU A 328 -20.38 1.33 3.81
N SER A 329 -19.37 2.19 3.95
CA SER A 329 -18.18 1.93 4.76
C SER A 329 -18.51 1.79 6.26
N ALA A 330 -19.50 2.53 6.77
CA ALA A 330 -19.96 2.40 8.15
C ALA A 330 -20.64 1.04 8.41
N ILE A 331 -21.43 0.55 7.45
CA ILE A 331 -22.05 -0.78 7.48
C ILE A 331 -20.98 -1.87 7.35
N ALA A 332 -20.08 -1.72 6.39
CA ALA A 332 -18.99 -2.65 6.10
C ALA A 332 -18.05 -2.89 7.29
N ARG A 333 -17.89 -1.90 8.17
CA ARG A 333 -17.10 -2.04 9.41
C ARG A 333 -17.73 -2.98 10.43
N LYS A 334 -19.05 -3.15 10.42
CA LYS A 334 -19.80 -3.91 11.43
C LYS A 334 -20.17 -5.32 10.97
N THR A 335 -20.30 -5.53 9.67
CA THR A 335 -20.75 -6.83 9.14
C THR A 335 -19.62 -7.86 8.98
N THR A 336 -19.96 -9.10 9.31
CA THR A 336 -19.16 -10.31 9.03
C THR A 336 -19.92 -11.30 8.14
N ASN A 337 -21.16 -10.98 7.76
CA ASN A 337 -22.02 -11.85 6.95
C ASN A 337 -21.52 -11.87 5.50
N PRO A 338 -21.16 -13.05 4.92
CA PRO A 338 -20.68 -13.15 3.55
C PRO A 338 -21.60 -12.53 2.49
N ASP A 339 -22.93 -12.73 2.60
CA ASP A 339 -23.90 -12.19 1.63
C ASP A 339 -23.90 -10.66 1.69
N GLU A 340 -23.89 -10.09 2.89
CA GLU A 340 -23.88 -8.63 3.10
C GLU A 340 -22.56 -8.01 2.65
N LEU A 341 -21.42 -8.68 2.91
CA LEU A 341 -20.11 -8.26 2.41
C LEU A 341 -20.10 -8.19 0.87
N ILE A 342 -20.64 -9.20 0.19
CA ILE A 342 -20.74 -9.20 -1.28
C ILE A 342 -21.61 -8.04 -1.76
N SER A 343 -22.78 -7.83 -1.16
CA SER A 343 -23.72 -6.80 -1.61
C SER A 343 -23.21 -5.38 -1.33
N VAL A 344 -22.59 -5.14 -0.18
CA VAL A 344 -21.96 -3.85 0.16
C VAL A 344 -20.74 -3.60 -0.73
N SER A 345 -19.89 -4.61 -0.97
CA SER A 345 -18.76 -4.48 -1.91
C SER A 345 -19.23 -4.12 -3.33
N PHE A 346 -20.33 -4.71 -3.80
CA PHE A 346 -20.90 -4.38 -5.11
C PHE A 346 -21.37 -2.93 -5.16
N LYS A 347 -22.11 -2.46 -4.14
CA LYS A 347 -22.56 -1.05 -4.06
C LYS A 347 -21.43 -0.05 -3.91
N LEU A 348 -20.35 -0.40 -3.20
CA LEU A 348 -19.14 0.43 -3.16
C LEU A 348 -18.52 0.60 -4.56
N GLN A 349 -18.55 -0.41 -5.42
CA GLN A 349 -18.07 -0.27 -6.80
C GLN A 349 -18.93 0.67 -7.64
N GLU A 350 -20.25 0.72 -7.43
CA GLU A 350 -21.13 1.72 -8.06
C GLU A 350 -20.77 3.15 -7.62
N CYS A 351 -20.27 3.31 -6.39
CA CYS A 351 -19.78 4.58 -5.87
C CYS A 351 -18.36 4.94 -6.35
N GLY A 352 -17.68 4.04 -7.07
CA GLY A 352 -16.26 4.19 -7.45
C GLY A 352 -15.25 3.73 -6.40
N GLU A 353 -15.71 3.20 -5.26
CA GLU A 353 -14.87 2.76 -4.13
C GLU A 353 -14.35 1.31 -4.31
N TYR A 354 -13.65 1.08 -5.41
CA TYR A 354 -13.14 -0.25 -5.78
C TYR A 354 -12.15 -0.83 -4.75
N ARG A 355 -11.25 0.00 -4.22
CA ARG A 355 -10.23 -0.46 -3.26
C ARG A 355 -10.87 -0.98 -1.97
N GLU A 356 -11.86 -0.26 -1.45
CA GLU A 356 -12.57 -0.68 -0.24
C GLU A 356 -13.36 -1.97 -0.53
N ALA A 357 -14.11 -2.01 -1.63
CA ALA A 357 -14.84 -3.20 -2.06
C ALA A 357 -13.94 -4.46 -2.10
N LEU A 358 -12.76 -4.36 -2.74
CA LEU A 358 -11.78 -5.45 -2.81
C LEU A 358 -11.20 -5.82 -1.43
N THR A 359 -11.03 -4.84 -0.56
CA THR A 359 -10.52 -5.05 0.81
C THR A 359 -11.55 -5.80 1.65
N LEU A 360 -12.84 -5.51 1.51
CA LEU A 360 -13.91 -6.23 2.21
C LEU A 360 -13.99 -7.70 1.80
N LEU A 361 -13.83 -8.00 0.51
CA LEU A 361 -13.82 -9.39 0.01
C LEU A 361 -12.68 -10.23 0.59
N SER A 362 -11.64 -9.61 1.15
CA SER A 362 -10.58 -10.34 1.85
C SER A 362 -11.08 -11.12 3.07
N ARG A 363 -12.24 -10.73 3.61
CA ARG A 363 -12.90 -11.35 4.78
C ARG A 363 -13.77 -12.56 4.41
N LEU A 364 -14.02 -12.81 3.12
CA LEU A 364 -14.82 -13.95 2.68
C LEU A 364 -14.06 -15.27 2.88
N PRO A 365 -14.74 -16.36 3.29
CA PRO A 365 -14.13 -17.70 3.38
C PRO A 365 -13.63 -18.20 2.03
N SER A 366 -14.38 -17.93 0.96
CA SER A 366 -13.98 -18.20 -0.43
C SER A 366 -14.23 -16.97 -1.28
N ARG A 367 -13.18 -16.49 -1.94
CA ARG A 367 -13.25 -15.31 -2.80
C ARG A 367 -13.82 -15.63 -4.18
N GLU A 368 -13.80 -16.89 -4.61
CA GLU A 368 -14.22 -17.32 -5.96
C GLU A 368 -15.69 -16.97 -6.24
N VAL A 369 -16.52 -16.95 -5.20
CA VAL A 369 -17.95 -16.56 -5.29
C VAL A 369 -18.13 -15.11 -5.75
N ALA A 370 -17.14 -14.25 -5.53
CA ALA A 370 -17.19 -12.82 -5.83
C ALA A 370 -16.27 -12.41 -7.01
N HIS A 371 -16.03 -13.33 -7.97
CA HIS A 371 -15.08 -13.10 -9.08
C HIS A 371 -15.30 -11.80 -9.85
N ASN A 372 -16.56 -11.44 -10.15
CA ASN A 372 -16.89 -10.21 -10.89
C ASN A 372 -16.54 -8.95 -10.11
N ILE A 373 -16.59 -9.00 -8.77
CA ILE A 373 -16.19 -7.89 -7.89
C ILE A 373 -14.67 -7.87 -7.71
N LEU A 374 -13.99 -9.03 -7.70
CA LEU A 374 -12.53 -9.12 -7.60
C LEU A 374 -11.78 -8.57 -8.83
N TYR A 375 -12.42 -8.63 -10.00
CA TYR A 375 -11.87 -8.23 -11.28
C TYR A 375 -12.89 -7.37 -12.06
N PRO A 376 -13.22 -6.17 -11.54
CA PRO A 376 -14.23 -5.30 -12.16
C PRO A 376 -13.69 -4.68 -13.44
N LEU A 377 -14.61 -4.32 -14.36
CA LEU A 377 -14.30 -3.46 -15.51
C LEU A 377 -14.30 -1.99 -15.06
N ALA A 378 -13.45 -1.63 -14.10
CA ALA A 378 -13.36 -0.27 -13.56
C ALA A 378 -12.92 0.72 -14.64
N HIS A 379 -13.55 1.90 -14.69
CA HIS A 379 -13.26 2.95 -15.69
C HIS A 379 -13.33 2.44 -17.15
N TRP A 380 -14.22 1.49 -17.44
CA TRP A 380 -14.20 0.74 -18.70
C TRP A 380 -14.23 1.60 -19.97
N HIS A 381 -14.98 2.69 -19.97
CA HIS A 381 -15.03 3.61 -21.10
C HIS A 381 -13.65 4.25 -21.38
N ILE A 382 -12.92 4.66 -20.34
CA ILE A 382 -11.56 5.20 -20.44
C ILE A 382 -10.61 4.10 -20.94
N VAL A 383 -10.65 2.93 -20.30
CA VAL A 383 -9.80 1.79 -20.64
C VAL A 383 -9.98 1.37 -22.10
N ARG A 384 -11.23 1.26 -22.57
CA ARG A 384 -11.55 0.89 -23.96
C ARG A 384 -11.01 1.93 -24.93
N ASN A 385 -11.24 3.22 -24.68
CA ASN A 385 -10.76 4.30 -25.55
C ASN A 385 -9.22 4.31 -25.66
N VAL A 386 -8.52 4.11 -24.54
CA VAL A 386 -7.05 4.05 -24.51
C VAL A 386 -6.53 2.77 -25.18
N SER A 387 -7.18 1.64 -24.91
CA SER A 387 -6.88 0.34 -25.51
C SER A 387 -6.96 0.39 -27.03
N GLU A 388 -8.03 0.94 -27.59
CA GLU A 388 -8.21 1.11 -29.04
C GLU A 388 -7.16 2.06 -29.62
N LYS A 389 -6.95 3.22 -28.98
CA LYS A 389 -5.97 4.23 -29.44
C LYS A 389 -4.55 3.69 -29.55
N TYR A 390 -4.12 2.86 -28.60
CA TYR A 390 -2.74 2.34 -28.55
C TYR A 390 -2.61 0.87 -28.95
N SER A 391 -3.70 0.22 -29.38
CA SER A 391 -3.72 -1.22 -29.73
C SER A 391 -3.17 -2.13 -28.62
N ILE A 392 -3.55 -1.84 -27.37
CA ILE A 392 -3.16 -2.61 -26.18
C ILE A 392 -4.38 -3.41 -25.70
N ASP A 393 -4.20 -4.67 -25.30
CA ASP A 393 -5.28 -5.46 -24.68
C ASP A 393 -5.81 -4.74 -23.42
N PRO A 394 -7.12 -4.44 -23.35
CA PRO A 394 -7.69 -3.68 -22.22
C PRO A 394 -7.56 -4.43 -20.88
N PHE A 395 -7.47 -5.77 -20.88
CA PHE A 395 -7.25 -6.55 -19.66
C PHE A 395 -5.84 -6.39 -19.11
N ILE A 396 -4.85 -6.08 -19.96
CA ILE A 396 -3.51 -5.71 -19.48
C ILE A 396 -3.60 -4.39 -18.70
N ILE A 397 -4.29 -3.39 -19.24
CA ILE A 397 -4.49 -2.09 -18.57
C ILE A 397 -5.19 -2.28 -17.22
N LEU A 398 -6.30 -3.03 -17.20
CA LEU A 398 -7.02 -3.35 -15.95
C LEU A 398 -6.15 -4.12 -14.96
N SER A 399 -5.31 -5.06 -15.42
CA SER A 399 -4.43 -5.84 -14.54
C SER A 399 -3.38 -4.95 -13.86
N ILE A 400 -2.85 -3.97 -14.60
CA ILE A 400 -1.91 -2.97 -14.06
C ILE A 400 -2.62 -2.09 -13.04
N MET A 401 -3.78 -1.51 -13.40
CA MET A 401 -4.54 -0.65 -12.48
C MET A 401 -4.91 -1.39 -11.18
N ARG A 402 -5.28 -2.67 -11.29
CA ARG A 402 -5.62 -3.50 -10.15
C ARG A 402 -4.43 -3.69 -9.21
N GLU A 403 -3.25 -4.00 -9.75
CA GLU A 403 -2.05 -4.27 -8.95
C GLU A 403 -1.48 -2.98 -8.35
N GLU A 404 -1.46 -1.90 -9.13
CA GLU A 404 -0.83 -0.64 -8.75
C GLU A 404 -1.67 0.17 -7.74
N SER A 405 -2.98 0.31 -7.99
CA SER A 405 -3.85 1.17 -7.16
C SER A 405 -5.06 0.46 -6.56
N ARG A 406 -5.40 -0.74 -7.05
CA ARG A 406 -6.73 -1.36 -6.85
C ARG A 406 -7.85 -0.45 -7.34
N PHE A 407 -7.60 0.23 -8.47
CA PHE A 407 -8.50 1.19 -9.12
C PHE A 407 -8.82 2.44 -8.30
N ASP A 408 -8.00 2.77 -7.30
CA ASP A 408 -8.12 4.02 -6.56
C ASP A 408 -7.44 5.15 -7.34
N THR A 409 -8.23 6.14 -7.77
CA THR A 409 -7.79 7.30 -8.54
C THR A 409 -6.93 8.25 -7.69
N GLN A 410 -7.08 8.23 -6.37
CA GLN A 410 -6.33 9.05 -5.41
C GLN A 410 -5.14 8.29 -4.79
N ALA A 411 -4.79 7.13 -5.33
CA ALA A 411 -3.73 6.28 -4.78
C ALA A 411 -2.37 6.99 -4.75
N ARG A 412 -1.70 6.91 -3.60
CA ARG A 412 -0.34 7.42 -3.40
C ARG A 412 0.53 6.30 -2.83
N SER A 413 1.70 6.06 -3.41
CA SER A 413 2.69 5.15 -2.82
C SER A 413 3.71 5.90 -1.98
N GLN A 414 4.34 5.15 -1.08
CA GLN A 414 5.45 5.65 -0.27
C GLN A 414 6.67 6.10 -1.09
N ALA A 415 6.79 5.64 -2.35
CA ALA A 415 7.85 6.08 -3.25
C ALA A 415 7.51 7.38 -3.99
N GLY A 416 6.26 7.86 -3.89
CA GLY A 416 5.75 9.06 -4.55
C GLY A 416 5.06 8.80 -5.89
N ALA A 417 4.72 7.56 -6.21
CA ALA A 417 3.89 7.25 -7.38
C ALA A 417 2.40 7.53 -7.10
N LEU A 418 1.67 7.98 -8.14
CA LEU A 418 0.35 8.60 -8.03
C LEU A 418 -0.67 7.97 -8.99
N GLY A 419 -1.94 7.96 -8.56
CA GLY A 419 -3.10 7.65 -9.39
C GLY A 419 -3.27 6.17 -9.72
N LEU A 420 -4.19 5.91 -10.66
CA LEU A 420 -4.66 4.58 -11.06
C LEU A 420 -3.52 3.61 -11.45
N MET A 421 -2.50 4.14 -12.13
CA MET A 421 -1.38 3.35 -12.65
C MET A 421 -0.06 3.61 -11.90
N GLN A 422 -0.12 4.29 -10.74
CA GLN A 422 1.06 4.59 -9.91
C GLN A 422 2.22 5.21 -10.71
N LEU A 423 1.93 6.28 -11.44
CA LEU A 423 2.97 7.02 -12.17
C LEU A 423 3.81 7.87 -11.22
N MET A 424 5.12 7.77 -11.35
CA MET A 424 6.02 8.75 -10.72
C MET A 424 5.80 10.13 -11.40
N PRO A 425 5.68 11.24 -10.65
CA PRO A 425 5.49 12.56 -11.24
C PRO A 425 6.55 12.92 -12.28
N GLN A 426 7.82 12.60 -12.01
CA GLN A 426 8.91 12.83 -12.96
C GLN A 426 8.69 12.07 -14.29
N THR A 427 8.19 10.84 -14.21
CA THR A 427 7.86 10.02 -15.38
C THR A 427 6.66 10.61 -16.13
N ALA A 428 5.61 11.02 -15.42
CA ALA A 428 4.43 11.65 -16.02
C ALA A 428 4.80 12.91 -16.80
N TYR A 429 5.56 13.85 -16.19
CA TYR A 429 6.01 15.07 -16.88
C TYR A 429 6.95 14.79 -18.06
N ALA A 430 7.76 13.73 -17.98
CA ALA A 430 8.65 13.35 -19.08
C ALA A 430 7.87 12.77 -20.26
N ILE A 431 6.83 11.97 -19.99
CA ILE A 431 5.95 11.39 -21.01
C ILE A 431 5.06 12.47 -21.62
N ASP A 432 4.54 13.41 -20.83
CA ASP A 432 3.65 14.49 -21.27
C ASP A 432 4.23 15.28 -22.46
N LYS A 433 5.54 15.54 -22.45
CA LYS A 433 6.26 16.18 -23.56
C LYS A 433 6.13 15.46 -24.90
N LYS A 434 5.81 14.16 -24.90
CA LYS A 434 5.63 13.33 -26.09
C LYS A 434 4.17 13.16 -26.49
N VAL A 435 3.27 13.09 -25.51
CA VAL A 435 1.85 12.76 -25.72
C VAL A 435 0.91 13.97 -25.65
N ASN A 436 1.42 15.13 -25.20
CA ASN A 436 0.72 16.41 -25.12
C ASN A 436 -0.60 16.34 -24.33
N LEU A 437 -0.55 15.79 -23.12
CA LEU A 437 -1.67 15.70 -22.19
C LEU A 437 -1.81 16.95 -21.30
N ASN A 438 -0.85 17.88 -21.36
CA ASN A 438 -0.85 19.16 -20.63
C ASN A 438 -0.89 18.98 -19.11
N ILE A 439 -0.01 18.12 -18.60
CA ILE A 439 0.12 17.84 -17.17
C ILE A 439 0.88 19.00 -16.50
N LYS A 440 0.13 19.92 -15.88
CA LYS A 440 0.69 21.12 -15.24
C LYS A 440 1.06 20.90 -13.78
N SER A 441 0.40 19.95 -13.12
CA SER A 441 0.61 19.68 -11.71
C SER A 441 0.33 18.21 -11.35
N GLN A 442 0.60 17.82 -10.11
CA GLN A 442 0.35 16.45 -9.66
C GLN A 442 -1.14 16.10 -9.63
N GLU A 443 -1.99 17.11 -9.44
CA GLU A 443 -3.45 16.99 -9.46
C GLU A 443 -3.94 16.39 -10.78
N ASN A 444 -3.30 16.71 -11.91
CA ASN A 444 -3.64 16.12 -13.21
C ASN A 444 -3.31 14.61 -13.29
N ILE A 445 -2.43 14.08 -12.42
CA ILE A 445 -2.08 12.65 -12.42
C ILE A 445 -3.13 11.82 -11.68
N PHE A 446 -3.96 12.46 -10.84
CA PHE A 446 -5.10 11.82 -10.17
C PHE A 446 -6.39 11.86 -11.01
N ASP A 447 -6.37 12.56 -12.14
CA ASP A 447 -7.49 12.59 -13.10
C ASP A 447 -7.51 11.25 -13.87
N PRO A 448 -8.60 10.46 -13.80
CA PRO A 448 -8.64 9.07 -14.27
C PRO A 448 -8.41 8.83 -15.76
#